data_AF-A0A673LZA5-F1
#
_entry.id   AF-A0A673LZA5-F1
#
_cell.length_a   1.000
_cell.length_b   1.000
_cell.length_c   1.000
_cell.angle_alpha   90.00
_cell.angle_beta   90.00
_cell.angle_gamma   90.00
#
_symmetry.space_group_name_H-M   'P 1'
#
loop_
_entity.id
_entity.type
_entity.pdbx_description
1 polymer ?
#
loop_
_entity_poly.entity_id
_entity_poly.type
_entity_poly.pdbx_seq_one_letter_code
_entity_poly.pdbx_strand_id
1 'polypeptide(L)'
;MNPGLVFLIISLQWITGFADVNDVTQSPNIMLPVKENATLTCSHTKGDTYNRMYWFRQHQGKTMELIVYTTSFDTVEFGKLEKTKYSVNHESFNDTSMYFCAAYVTEASE
;
A
#
# COMPACT_ATOMS: atom_id res chain seq x y z
N MET A 1 -41.83 9.13 -29.83
CA MET A 1 -40.64 9.33 -28.97
C MET A 1 -40.46 10.81 -28.73
N ASN A 2 -40.60 11.27 -27.50
CA ASN A 2 -40.55 12.70 -27.15
C ASN A 2 -39.07 13.11 -26.98
N PRO A 3 -38.54 14.05 -27.79
CA PRO A 3 -37.13 14.44 -27.71
C PRO A 3 -36.73 14.94 -26.31
N GLY A 4 -37.65 15.57 -25.57
CA GLY A 4 -37.40 16.03 -24.19
C GLY A 4 -37.13 14.90 -23.19
N LEU A 5 -37.69 13.70 -23.41
CA LEU A 5 -37.43 12.54 -22.56
C LEU A 5 -36.03 11.96 -22.81
N VAL A 6 -35.54 12.03 -24.05
CA VAL A 6 -34.19 11.56 -24.43
C VAL A 6 -33.10 12.41 -23.77
N PHE A 7 -33.29 13.74 -23.73
CA PHE A 7 -32.33 14.66 -23.08
C PHE A 7 -32.23 14.45 -21.56
N LEU A 8 -33.35 14.13 -20.88
CA LEU A 8 -33.38 13.85 -19.44
C LEU A 8 -32.58 12.60 -19.06
N ILE A 9 -32.61 11.55 -19.89
CA ILE A 9 -31.89 10.29 -19.63
C ILE A 9 -30.38 10.49 -19.80
N ILE A 10 -29.95 11.32 -20.75
CA ILE A 10 -28.53 11.62 -21.02
C ILE A 10 -27.92 12.46 -19.90
N SER A 11 -28.69 13.33 -19.24
CA SER A 11 -28.22 14.11 -18.07
C SER A 11 -28.04 13.29 -16.79
N LEU A 12 -28.66 12.10 -16.68
CA LEU A 12 -28.59 11.23 -15.51
C LEU A 12 -27.36 10.29 -15.50
N GLN A 13 -26.55 10.25 -16.56
CA GLN A 13 -25.44 9.30 -16.71
C GLN A 13 -24.04 9.85 -16.37
N TRP A 14 -23.91 11.06 -15.82
CA TRP A 14 -22.60 11.68 -15.54
C TRP A 14 -22.17 11.60 -14.07
N ILE A 15 -22.60 10.59 -13.32
CA ILE A 15 -22.05 10.30 -11.98
C ILE A 15 -21.89 8.78 -11.78
N THR A 16 -21.21 8.10 -12.69
CA THR A 16 -20.51 6.87 -12.30
C THR A 16 -19.10 7.26 -11.94
N GLY A 17 -18.92 7.73 -10.69
CA GLY A 17 -17.59 7.74 -10.11
C GLY A 17 -17.12 6.29 -10.03
N PHE A 18 -16.19 5.90 -10.92
CA PHE A 18 -15.37 4.72 -10.66
C PHE A 18 -14.54 5.07 -9.43
N ALA A 19 -14.95 4.60 -8.26
CA ALA A 19 -14.05 4.53 -7.14
C ALA A 19 -12.92 3.62 -7.59
N ASP A 20 -11.74 4.21 -7.76
CA ASP A 20 -10.50 3.59 -8.20
C ASP A 20 -10.36 2.21 -7.56
N VAL A 21 -10.20 1.18 -8.40
CA VAL A 21 -9.80 -0.15 -7.93
C VAL A 21 -8.42 0.06 -7.34
N ASN A 22 -8.35 0.13 -6.01
CA ASN A 22 -7.07 0.24 -5.34
C ASN A 22 -6.37 -1.12 -5.53
N ASP A 23 -5.55 -1.19 -6.58
CA ASP A 23 -4.89 -2.41 -7.05
C ASP A 23 -3.96 -3.03 -6.01
N VAL A 24 -3.67 -2.30 -4.92
CA VAL A 24 -2.88 -2.75 -3.78
C VAL A 24 -3.76 -2.67 -2.53
N THR A 25 -3.89 -3.79 -1.83
CA THR A 25 -4.67 -3.93 -0.60
C THR A 25 -3.75 -4.17 0.57
N GLN A 26 -3.84 -3.32 1.59
CA GLN A 26 -3.10 -3.44 2.85
C GLN A 26 -4.06 -3.74 4.01
N SER A 27 -3.67 -4.66 4.90
CA SER A 27 -4.43 -4.94 6.12
C SER A 27 -3.49 -5.16 7.32
N PRO A 28 -3.87 -4.74 8.54
CA PRO A 28 -5.00 -3.86 8.84
C PRO A 28 -4.71 -2.41 8.41
N ASN A 29 -5.77 -1.70 8.02
CA ASN A 29 -5.74 -0.27 7.69
C ASN A 29 -6.13 0.62 8.89
N ILE A 30 -6.07 0.07 10.10
CA ILE A 30 -6.38 0.75 11.36
C ILE A 30 -5.11 0.91 12.20
N MET A 31 -5.18 1.81 13.19
CA MET A 31 -4.10 2.00 14.14
C MET A 31 -3.96 0.77 15.04
N LEU A 32 -2.74 0.24 15.13
CA LEU A 32 -2.42 -0.94 15.94
C LEU A 32 -1.83 -0.53 17.30
N PRO A 33 -2.16 -1.26 18.37
CA PRO A 33 -1.63 -0.96 19.70
C PRO A 33 -0.12 -1.21 19.76
N VAL A 34 0.61 -0.27 20.37
CA VAL A 34 2.09 -0.29 20.44
C VAL A 34 2.64 -1.54 21.13
N LYS A 35 1.86 -2.13 22.06
CA LYS A 35 2.28 -3.24 22.94
C LYS A 35 2.21 -4.65 22.34
N GLU A 36 1.68 -4.79 21.13
CA GLU A 36 1.46 -6.11 20.54
C GLU A 36 2.26 -6.27 19.24
N ASN A 37 2.78 -7.48 19.02
CA ASN A 37 3.34 -7.82 17.73
C ASN A 37 2.22 -7.80 16.69
N ALA A 38 2.38 -6.97 15.66
CA ALA A 38 1.42 -6.85 14.59
C ALA A 38 1.94 -7.46 13.30
N THR A 39 1.08 -8.20 12.60
CA THR A 39 1.32 -8.68 11.25
C THR A 39 0.60 -7.77 10.27
N LEU A 40 1.35 -7.12 9.39
CA LEU A 40 0.81 -6.38 8.26
C LEU A 40 0.82 -7.27 7.02
N THR A 41 -0.28 -7.31 6.29
CA THR A 41 -0.41 -8.01 5.02
C THR A 41 -0.59 -7.01 3.89
N CYS A 42 -0.04 -7.35 2.74
CA CYS A 42 -0.24 -6.60 1.51
C CYS A 42 -0.40 -7.55 0.33
N SER A 43 -1.38 -7.28 -0.52
CA SER A 43 -1.64 -8.00 -1.76
C SER A 43 -1.93 -7.03 -2.89
N HIS A 44 -1.87 -7.49 -4.13
CA HIS A 44 -2.26 -6.69 -5.28
C HIS A 44 -3.02 -7.52 -6.32
N THR A 45 -3.84 -6.84 -7.11
CA THR A 45 -4.54 -7.40 -8.28
C THR A 45 -3.86 -7.03 -9.59
N LYS A 46 -2.70 -6.38 -9.53
CA LYS A 46 -1.87 -6.10 -10.71
C LYS A 46 -1.35 -7.39 -11.36
N GLY A 47 -1.10 -7.35 -12.66
CA GLY A 47 -0.61 -8.51 -13.42
C GLY A 47 0.79 -8.97 -12.99
N ASP A 48 1.19 -10.14 -13.48
CA ASP A 48 2.39 -10.89 -13.06
C ASP A 48 3.72 -10.14 -13.24
N THR A 49 3.74 -9.07 -14.03
CA THR A 49 4.90 -8.19 -14.17
C THR A 49 5.22 -7.42 -12.89
N TYR A 50 4.24 -7.24 -11.99
CA TYR A 50 4.42 -6.65 -10.67
C TYR A 50 4.93 -7.70 -9.69
N ASN A 51 6.17 -8.12 -9.88
CA ASN A 51 6.77 -9.25 -9.18
C ASN A 51 7.52 -8.87 -7.89
N ARG A 52 7.36 -7.63 -7.43
CA ARG A 52 7.95 -7.14 -6.17
C ARG A 52 6.94 -6.42 -5.31
N MET A 53 6.97 -6.69 -4.02
CA MET A 53 6.22 -5.97 -3.00
C MET A 53 7.18 -5.20 -2.11
N TYR A 54 6.91 -3.92 -1.91
CA TYR A 54 7.71 -3.02 -1.08
C TYR A 54 6.92 -2.62 0.16
N TRP A 55 7.63 -2.50 1.27
CA TRP A 55 7.12 -1.96 2.52
C TRP A 55 7.92 -0.73 2.92
N PHE A 56 7.21 0.34 3.22
CA PHE A 56 7.78 1.59 3.68
C PHE A 56 7.29 1.91 5.08
N ARG A 57 8.15 2.52 5.88
CA ARG A 57 7.81 3.11 7.17
C ARG A 57 7.97 4.61 7.07
N GLN A 58 7.00 5.36 7.58
CA GLN A 58 7.08 6.80 7.72
C GLN A 58 6.86 7.21 9.18
N HIS A 59 7.82 7.95 9.71
CA HIS A 59 7.68 8.67 10.97
C HIS A 59 7.06 10.05 10.71
N GLN A 60 6.34 10.59 11.70
CA GLN A 60 5.77 11.93 11.61
C GLN A 60 6.86 12.96 11.26
N GLY A 61 6.59 13.77 10.23
CA GLY A 61 7.53 14.81 9.77
C GLY A 61 8.79 14.29 9.06
N LYS A 62 8.91 12.99 8.78
CA LYS A 62 10.05 12.39 8.05
C LYS A 62 9.64 11.87 6.68
N THR A 63 10.65 11.67 5.83
CA THR A 63 10.48 10.97 4.54
C THR A 63 10.19 9.49 4.76
N MET A 64 9.63 8.83 3.74
CA MET A 64 9.41 7.39 3.76
C MET A 64 10.74 6.64 3.67
N GLU A 65 10.87 5.57 4.45
CA GLU A 65 12.03 4.69 4.48
C GLU A 65 11.62 3.28 4.03
N LEU A 66 12.33 2.72 3.04
CA LEU A 66 12.15 1.33 2.63
C LEU A 66 12.65 0.39 3.74
N ILE A 67 11.76 -0.44 4.27
CA ILE A 67 12.09 -1.40 5.35
C ILE A 67 12.32 -2.81 4.81
N VAL A 68 11.46 -3.27 3.89
CA VAL A 68 11.49 -4.63 3.34
C VAL A 68 11.01 -4.57 1.91
N TYR A 69 11.57 -5.41 1.05
CA TYR A 69 10.89 -5.80 -0.17
C TYR A 69 10.93 -7.33 -0.35
N THR A 70 9.92 -7.86 -1.00
CA THR A 70 9.84 -9.28 -1.33
C THR A 70 9.70 -9.43 -2.84
N THR A 71 10.21 -10.52 -3.38
CA THR A 71 9.96 -10.92 -4.77
C THR A 71 8.90 -12.02 -4.82
N SER A 72 8.27 -12.24 -5.97
CA SER A 72 7.32 -13.33 -6.19
C SER A 72 7.90 -14.73 -5.96
N PHE A 73 9.23 -14.86 -5.83
CA PHE A 73 9.93 -16.12 -5.54
C PHE A 73 10.17 -16.33 -4.04
N ASP A 74 9.40 -15.65 -3.18
CA ASP A 74 9.49 -15.69 -1.71
C ASP A 74 10.87 -15.31 -1.12
N THR A 75 11.73 -14.64 -1.90
CA THR A 75 12.94 -14.05 -1.36
C THR A 75 12.60 -12.77 -0.62
N VAL A 76 12.80 -12.77 0.71
CA VAL A 76 12.66 -11.58 1.56
C VAL A 76 14.00 -10.88 1.63
N GLU A 77 14.09 -9.69 1.06
CA GLU A 77 15.28 -8.85 1.15
C GLU A 77 14.97 -7.61 2.01
N PHE A 78 15.82 -7.39 3.01
CA PHE A 78 15.65 -6.24 3.90
C PHE A 78 16.21 -4.99 3.23
N GLY A 79 15.54 -3.86 3.42
CA GLY A 79 16.07 -2.55 3.00
C GLY A 79 17.34 -2.18 3.77
N LYS A 80 17.73 -0.90 3.74
CA LYS A 80 18.96 -0.37 4.39
C LYS A 80 19.04 -0.62 5.92
N LEU A 81 17.98 -1.16 6.52
CA LEU A 81 17.88 -1.47 7.94
C LEU A 81 18.06 -2.98 8.14
N GLU A 82 19.26 -3.34 8.61
CA GLU A 82 19.63 -4.66 9.12
C GLU A 82 18.58 -5.23 10.08
N LYS A 83 18.37 -6.55 10.02
CA LYS A 83 17.38 -7.33 10.79
C LYS A 83 17.43 -7.08 12.31
N THR A 84 18.55 -6.57 12.82
CA THR A 84 18.87 -6.35 14.23
C THR A 84 18.41 -5.00 14.82
N LYS A 85 17.89 -4.06 14.03
CA LYS A 85 17.47 -2.73 14.53
C LYS A 85 15.95 -2.52 14.67
N TYR A 86 15.17 -3.57 14.42
CA TYR A 86 13.70 -3.52 14.52
C TYR A 86 13.15 -3.80 15.92
N SER A 87 14.02 -4.01 16.93
CA SER A 87 13.61 -3.99 18.33
C SER A 87 13.19 -2.57 18.72
N VAL A 88 11.89 -2.29 18.61
CA VAL A 88 11.29 -1.05 19.09
C VAL A 88 11.41 -1.05 20.62
N ASN A 89 12.32 -0.22 21.15
CA ASN A 89 12.35 0.05 22.58
C ASN A 89 11.08 0.83 22.94
N HIS A 90 10.36 0.34 23.93
CA HIS A 90 8.93 0.58 24.13
C HIS A 90 8.59 1.91 24.83
N GLU A 91 9.29 2.99 24.51
CA GLU A 91 9.30 4.18 25.36
C GLU A 91 9.23 5.51 24.60
N SER A 92 8.33 5.68 23.62
CA SER A 92 7.77 7.01 23.33
C SER A 92 6.52 6.98 22.43
N PHE A 93 5.63 7.97 22.60
CA PHE A 93 4.57 8.30 21.62
C PHE A 93 5.15 8.67 20.23
N ASN A 94 6.44 9.01 20.19
CA ASN A 94 7.23 9.38 19.01
C ASN A 94 7.61 8.18 18.13
N ASP A 95 7.37 6.94 18.57
CA ASP A 95 7.63 5.73 17.77
C ASP A 95 6.44 5.32 16.89
N THR A 96 5.32 6.04 16.98
CA THR A 96 4.16 5.81 16.11
C THR A 96 4.54 6.11 14.66
N SER A 97 4.41 5.10 13.80
CA SER A 97 4.74 5.22 12.38
C SER A 97 3.61 4.71 11.52
N MET A 98 3.47 5.32 10.34
CA MET A 98 2.60 4.80 9.29
C MET A 98 3.40 3.83 8.43
N TYR A 99 2.74 2.74 8.02
CA TYR A 99 3.32 1.73 7.15
C TYR A 99 2.56 1.74 5.84
N PHE A 100 3.28 1.72 4.73
CA PHE A 100 2.72 1.74 3.38
C PHE A 100 3.27 0.54 2.60
N CYS A 101 2.43 -0.09 1.77
CA CYS A 101 2.88 -1.10 0.84
C CYS A 101 2.65 -0.70 -0.62
N ALA A 102 3.50 -1.21 -1.51
CA ALA A 102 3.42 -0.92 -2.94
C ALA A 102 3.88 -2.13 -3.77
N ALA A 103 3.14 -2.43 -4.83
CA ALA A 103 3.55 -3.39 -5.86
C ALA A 103 4.36 -2.66 -6.95
N TYR A 104 5.45 -3.26 -7.42
CA TYR A 104 6.37 -2.67 -8.39
C TYR A 104 6.76 -3.64 -9.51
N VAL A 105 6.94 -3.12 -10.72
CA VAL A 105 7.41 -3.88 -11.89
C VAL A 105 8.93 -3.82 -11.96
N THR A 106 9.61 -4.95 -11.98
CA THR A 106 10.99 -4.94 -12.48
C THR A 106 10.99 -4.83 -13.99
N GLU A 107 11.20 -3.63 -14.51
CA GLU A 107 11.80 -3.51 -15.83
C GLU A 107 13.20 -4.14 -15.71
N ALA A 108 13.40 -5.26 -16.39
CA ALA A 108 14.77 -5.70 -16.67
C ALA A 108 15.37 -4.56 -17.49
N SER A 109 16.36 -3.86 -16.91
CA SER A 109 17.21 -2.96 -17.68
C SER A 109 17.80 -3.77 -18.84
N GLU A 110 17.31 -3.53 -20.05
CA GLU A 110 18.03 -3.90 -21.28
C GLU A 110 19.37 -3.17 -21.35
#